data_AF-A0A183F596-F1
#
_entry.id   AF-A0A183F596-F1
#
_cell.length_a   1.000
_cell.length_b   1.000
_cell.length_c   1.000
_cell.angle_alpha   90.00
_cell.angle_beta   90.00
_cell.angle_gamma   90.00
#
_symmetry.space_group_name_H-M   'P 1'
#
loop_
_entity.id
_entity.type
_entity.pdbx_description
1 polymer ?
#
loop_
_entity_poly.entity_id
_entity_poly.type
_entity_poly.pdbx_seq_one_letter_code
_entity_poly.pdbx_strand_id
1 'polypeptide(L)' 'MLISTAGPSPYHGVIEDDQFVQCIMFNHRVVGAVLVGETDLEETIENLILNKTDLERIEENFLDPQIDIEDYFD' A
#
# COMPACT_ATOMS: atom_id res chain seq x y z
N MET A 1 -8.37 -27.42 -10.36
CA MET A 1 -8.66 -26.03 -9.95
C MET A 1 -7.62 -25.68 -8.91
N LEU A 2 -6.50 -25.06 -9.31
CA LEU A 2 -5.47 -24.62 -8.38
C LEU A 2 -6.02 -23.37 -7.71
N ILE A 3 -6.47 -23.51 -6.46
CA ILE A 3 -6.77 -22.35 -5.63
C ILE A 3 -5.40 -21.81 -5.24
N SER A 4 -4.94 -20.78 -5.95
CA SER A 4 -3.77 -20.01 -5.53
C SER A 4 -4.12 -19.43 -4.17
N THR A 5 -3.60 -20.04 -3.11
CA THR A 5 -3.63 -19.47 -1.77
C THR A 5 -2.52 -18.42 -1.73
N ALA A 6 -2.68 -17.35 -2.51
CA ALA A 6 -1.86 -16.17 -2.33
C ALA A 6 -2.26 -15.58 -0.97
N GLY A 7 -1.56 -16.03 0.07
CA GLY A 7 -1.61 -15.40 1.38
C GLY A 7 -1.15 -13.94 1.26
N PRO A 8 -1.33 -13.15 2.32
CA PRO A 8 -0.96 -11.76 2.27
C PRO A 8 0.53 -11.58 1.94
N SER A 9 0.80 -10.76 0.92
CA SER A 9 2.15 -10.43 0.47
C SER A 9 2.60 -9.12 1.12
N PRO A 10 3.80 -9.06 1.75
CA PRO A 10 4.34 -7.82 2.28
C PRO A 10 4.92 -6.96 1.15
N TYR A 11 4.48 -5.71 1.04
CA TYR A 11 5.07 -4.69 0.17
C TYR A 11 5.80 -3.67 1.04
N HIS A 12 7.04 -3.33 0.71
CA HIS A 12 7.87 -2.41 1.49
C HIS A 12 8.43 -1.29 0.61
N GLY A 13 8.48 -0.08 1.17
CA GLY A 13 9.20 1.07 0.64
C GLY A 13 10.11 1.66 1.72
N VAL A 14 11.33 2.04 1.36
CA VAL A 14 12.19 2.88 2.22
C VAL A 14 11.99 4.31 1.75
N ILE A 15 11.37 5.10 2.62
CA ILE A 15 11.27 6.56 2.50
C ILE A 15 12.45 7.10 3.34
N GLU A 16 13.04 8.25 3.03
CA GLU A 16 14.37 8.71 3.51
C GLU A 16 14.65 8.60 5.02
N ASP A 17 15.94 8.76 5.42
CA ASP A 17 16.51 8.58 6.79
C ASP A 17 15.48 8.80 7.93
N ASP A 18 15.15 7.70 8.63
CA ASP A 18 14.19 7.52 9.74
C ASP A 18 12.70 7.31 9.38
N GLN A 19 12.32 7.19 8.10
CA GLN A 19 10.96 6.85 7.68
C GLN A 19 10.85 5.43 7.12
N PHE A 20 9.73 4.75 7.40
CA PHE A 20 9.48 3.40 6.88
C PHE A 20 7.99 3.16 6.67
N VAL A 21 7.64 2.60 5.51
CA VAL A 21 6.28 2.19 5.21
C VAL A 21 6.26 0.76 4.69
N GLN A 22 5.43 -0.06 5.33
CA GLN A 22 5.15 -1.41 4.90
C GLN A 22 3.64 -1.63 4.84
N CYS A 23 3.15 -2.08 3.69
CA CYS A 23 1.76 -2.46 3.51
C CYS A 23 1.62 -3.98 3.46
N ILE A 24 0.52 -4.46 4.03
CA ILE A 24 0.09 -5.86 3.96
C ILE A 24 -1.01 -5.90 2.90
N MET A 25 -0.76 -6.65 1.83
CA MET A 25 -1.69 -6.76 0.71
C MET A 25 -2.39 -8.11 0.70
N PHE A 26 -3.68 -8.14 0.40
CA PHE A 26 -4.43 -9.38 0.16
C PHE A 26 -5.41 -9.16 -0.99
N ASN A 27 -5.33 -10.00 -2.04
CA ASN A 27 -6.13 -9.85 -3.26
C ASN A 27 -6.09 -8.41 -3.82
N HIS A 28 -4.88 -7.89 -4.04
CA HIS A 28 -4.61 -6.54 -4.57
C HIS A 28 -5.16 -5.39 -3.72
N ARG A 29 -5.48 -5.62 -2.45
CA ARG A 29 -6.03 -4.61 -1.53
C ARG A 29 -5.15 -4.47 -0.30
N VAL A 30 -4.96 -3.25 0.17
CA VAL A 30 -4.31 -3.01 1.46
C VAL A 30 -5.25 -3.48 2.57
N VAL A 31 -4.75 -4.37 3.43
CA VAL A 31 -5.49 -4.87 4.61
C VAL A 31 -4.86 -4.43 5.93
N GLY A 32 -3.71 -3.76 5.86
CA GLY A 32 -3.02 -3.17 6.99
C GLY A 32 -1.71 -2.53 6.56
N ALA A 33 -1.13 -1.71 7.43
CA ALA A 33 0.17 -1.11 7.20
C ALA A 33 0.91 -0.81 8.51
N VAL A 34 2.23 -0.67 8.40
CA VAL A 34 3.13 -0.17 9.44
C VAL A 34 3.80 1.08 8.87
N LEU A 35 3.59 2.22 9.54
CA LEU A 35 4.17 3.51 9.20
C LEU A 35 5.05 3.92 10.39
N VAL A 36 6.29 4.32 10.12
CA VAL A 36 7.27 4.75 11.10
C VAL A 36 7.86 6.08 10.64
N GLY A 37 7.93 7.06 11.55
CA GLY A 37 8.35 8.42 11.24
C GLY A 37 7.19 9.29 10.73
N GLU A 38 7.53 10.46 10.19
CA GLU A 38 6.58 11.42 9.60
C GLU A 38 6.40 11.07 8.11
N THR A 39 5.46 10.18 7.78
CA THR A 39 5.36 9.63 6.42
C THR A 39 4.36 10.35 5.51
N ASP A 40 3.49 11.19 6.08
CA ASP A 40 2.39 11.89 5.40
C ASP A 40 1.42 10.97 4.63
N LEU A 41 1.47 9.66 4.84
CA LEU A 41 0.70 8.64 4.12
C LEU A 41 -0.46 8.05 4.95
N GLU A 42 -0.67 8.51 6.18
CA GLU A 42 -1.62 7.92 7.12
C GLU A 42 -3.06 7.95 6.59
N GLU A 43 -3.52 9.10 6.11
CA GLU A 43 -4.88 9.30 5.57
C GLU A 43 -5.08 8.49 4.28
N THR A 44 -4.09 8.51 3.39
CA THR A 44 -4.09 7.74 2.15
C THR A 44 -4.26 6.25 2.45
N ILE A 45 -3.43 5.68 3.32
CA ILE A 45 -3.48 4.26 3.66
C ILE A 45 -4.79 3.90 4.36
N GLU A 46 -5.30 4.75 5.25
CA GLU A 46 -6.62 4.57 5.87
C GLU A 46 -7.73 4.48 4.81
N ASN A 47 -7.73 5.39 3.84
CA ASN A 47 -8.71 5.39 2.75
C ASN A 47 -8.63 4.13 1.89
N LEU A 48 -7.42 3.64 1.59
CA LEU A 48 -7.24 2.38 0.85
C LEU A 48 -7.85 1.19 1.57
N ILE A 49 -7.63 1.09 2.89
CA ILE A 49 -8.16 0.01 3.73
C ILE A 49 -9.69 0.12 3.84
N LEU A 50 -10.22 1.31 4.14
CA LEU A 50 -11.65 1.55 4.33
C LEU A 50 -12.45 1.28 3.05
N ASN A 51 -11.97 1.78 1.91
CA ASN A 51 -12.63 1.63 0.62
C ASN A 51 -12.36 0.28 -0.04
N LYS A 52 -11.44 -0.51 0.51
CA LYS A 52 -10.98 -1.79 -0.06
C LYS A 52 -10.49 -1.59 -1.48
N THR A 53 -9.74 -0.53 -1.73
CA THR A 53 -9.37 -0.12 -3.08
C THR A 53 -8.51 -1.20 -3.76
N ASP A 54 -8.83 -1.48 -5.02
CA ASP A 54 -8.14 -2.49 -5.82
C ASP A 54 -6.93 -1.88 -6.53
N LEU A 55 -5.74 -2.39 -6.22
CA LEU A 55 -4.44 -1.85 -6.65
C LEU A 55 -3.74 -2.72 -7.70
N GLU A 56 -4.43 -3.67 -8.34
CA GLU A 56 -3.85 -4.63 -9.30
C GLU A 56 -2.95 -3.96 -10.36
N ARG A 57 -3.24 -2.72 -10.73
CA ARG A 57 -2.51 -1.97 -11.77
C ARG A 57 -1.36 -1.10 -11.27
N ILE A 58 -1.23 -0.90 -9.96
CA ILE A 58 -0.26 0.03 -9.36
C ILE A 58 0.48 -0.55 -8.14
N GLU A 59 0.26 -1.82 -7.79
CA GLU A 59 0.82 -2.47 -6.60
C GLU A 59 2.34 -2.39 -6.48
N GLU A 60 3.08 -2.31 -7.59
CA GLU A 60 4.55 -2.23 -7.57
C GLU A 60 5.06 -0.83 -7.21
N ASN A 61 4.25 0.21 -7.43
CA ASN A 61 4.71 1.60 -7.39
C ASN A 61 3.90 2.49 -6.42
N PHE A 62 2.84 1.99 -5.79
CA PHE A 62 1.96 2.85 -4.97
C PHE A 62 2.63 3.41 -3.69
N LEU A 63 3.76 2.83 -3.27
CA LEU A 63 4.59 3.33 -2.17
C LEU A 63 5.75 4.22 -2.64
N ASP A 64 5.82 4.54 -3.93
CA ASP A 64 6.80 5.49 -4.45
C ASP A 64 6.37 6.91 -4.03
N PRO A 65 7.17 7.62 -3.21
CA PRO A 65 6.85 8.99 -2.78
C PRO A 65 6.87 10.00 -3.93
N GLN A 66 7.39 9.64 -5.11
CA GLN A 66 7.31 10.46 -6.32
C GLN A 66 5.98 10.30 -7.06
N ILE A 67 5.15 9.33 -6.67
CA ILE A 67 3.86 9.08 -7.28
C ILE A 67 2.78 9.65 -6.38
N ASP A 68 2.05 10.63 -6.91
CA ASP A 68 0.82 11.08 -6.28
C ASP A 68 -0.25 10.00 -6.48
N ILE A 69 -0.52 9.25 -5.42
CA ILE A 69 -1.46 8.14 -5.47
C ILE A 69 -2.91 8.65 -5.46
N GLU A 70 -3.16 9.88 -5.01
CA GLU A 70 -4.50 10.49 -5.03
C GLU A 70 -5.01 10.63 -6.47
N ASP A 71 -4.13 10.97 -7.41
CA ASP A 71 -4.42 11.07 -8.84
C ASP A 71 -4.93 9.75 -9.47
N TYR A 72 -4.68 8.60 -8.85
CA TYR A 72 -5.13 7.29 -9.36
C TYR A 72 -6.52 6.89 -8.86
N PHE A 73 -7.06 7.60 -7.86
CA PHE A 73 -8.33 7.25 -7.21
C PHE A 73 -9.51 8.18 -7.57
N ASP A 74 -9.29 9.16 -8.44
CA ASP A 74 -10.33 9.96 -9.13
C ASP A 74 -10.73 9.33 -10.49
#